data_AF-A0A834UT69-F1
#
_entry.id   AF-A0A834UT69-F1
#
_cell.length_a   1.000
_cell.length_b   1.000
_cell.length_c   1.000
_cell.angle_alpha   90.00
_cell.angle_beta   90.00
_cell.angle_gamma   90.00
#
_symmetry.space_group_name_H-M   'P 1'
#
loop_
_entity.id
_entity.type
_entity.pdbx_description
1 polymer ?
#
loop_
_entity_poly.entity_id
_entity_poly.type
_entity_poly.pdbx_seq_one_letter_code
_entity_poly.pdbx_strand_id
1 'polypeptide(L)'
;MEQCHVCKIRNQGNAVFVDTKKLPVIEKKVRKLEDQNEYESRCLWKDVTFGLKNRDVDAATEAKHRLEERRRAGAGGRKEKETQGETRFFREDGGGWVCDEPFLNRLGAARQ
;
A
#
# COMPACT_ATOMS: atom_id res chain seq x y z
N MET A 1 5.31 -30.46 -0.90
CA MET A 1 5.69 -29.03 -0.93
C MET A 1 6.07 -28.62 0.48
N GLU A 2 7.29 -28.93 0.89
CA GLU A 2 7.83 -28.45 2.17
C GLU A 2 8.39 -27.04 1.96
N GLN A 3 7.92 -26.14 2.79
CA GLN A 3 8.05 -24.71 2.63
C GLN A 3 9.35 -24.25 3.31
N CYS A 4 10.19 -23.53 2.56
CA CYS A 4 11.44 -22.96 3.06
C CYS A 4 11.16 -22.00 4.22
N HIS A 5 11.22 -22.51 5.46
CA HIS A 5 10.95 -21.74 6.69
C HIS A 5 12.21 -21.21 7.37
N VAL A 6 13.36 -21.29 6.71
CA VAL A 6 14.64 -20.81 7.27
C VAL A 6 15.43 -20.13 6.15
N CYS A 7 15.62 -18.81 6.26
CA CYS A 7 16.65 -18.11 5.51
C CYS A 7 18.00 -18.48 6.14
N LYS A 8 18.71 -19.47 5.56
CA LYS A 8 20.05 -19.86 6.00
C LYS A 8 21.10 -18.89 5.45
N ILE A 9 22.03 -18.44 6.29
CA ILE A 9 23.19 -17.68 5.83
C ILE A 9 24.15 -18.62 5.09
N ARG A 10 24.61 -18.24 3.89
CA ARG A 10 25.66 -18.93 3.12
C ARG A 10 27.05 -18.66 3.72
N ASN A 11 27.26 -18.94 5.01
CA ASN A 11 28.61 -19.18 5.54
C ASN A 11 28.54 -19.62 7.01
N GLN A 12 29.03 -20.83 7.25
CA GLN A 12 29.51 -21.37 8.52
C GLN A 12 28.46 -21.55 9.63
N GLY A 13 27.86 -22.76 9.63
CA GLY A 13 27.06 -23.28 10.73
C GLY A 13 25.56 -23.18 10.46
N ASN A 14 24.84 -24.28 10.71
CA ASN A 14 23.38 -24.36 10.60
C ASN A 14 22.67 -23.60 11.75
N ALA A 15 23.13 -22.40 12.10
CA ALA A 15 22.51 -21.56 13.10
C ALA A 15 21.27 -20.85 12.51
N VAL A 16 20.16 -20.88 13.26
CA VAL A 16 18.93 -20.16 12.88
C VAL A 16 19.18 -18.66 13.03
N PHE A 17 19.16 -17.93 11.91
CA PHE A 17 19.43 -16.48 11.89
C PHE A 17 18.24 -15.68 12.43
N VAL A 18 17.02 -15.99 11.98
CA VAL A 18 15.78 -15.33 12.41
C VAL A 18 14.65 -16.35 12.43
N ASP A 19 13.93 -16.40 13.54
CA ASP A 19 12.71 -17.19 13.70
C ASP A 19 11.48 -16.28 13.58
N THR A 20 10.82 -16.31 12.42
CA THR A 20 9.66 -15.46 12.11
C THR A 20 8.43 -15.77 12.96
N LYS A 21 8.38 -16.93 13.65
CA LYS A 21 7.28 -17.27 14.57
C LYS A 21 7.44 -16.62 15.94
N LYS A 22 8.66 -16.26 16.31
CA LYS A 22 8.99 -15.63 17.61
C LYS A 22 9.03 -14.11 17.53
N LEU A 23 9.08 -13.54 16.32
CA LEU A 23 9.09 -12.10 16.16
C LEU A 23 7.72 -11.50 16.49
N PRO A 24 7.66 -10.43 17.30
CA PRO A 24 6.42 -9.73 17.54
C PRO A 24 5.93 -9.05 16.26
N VAL A 25 4.63 -9.16 15.98
CA VAL A 25 4.00 -8.43 14.88
C VAL A 25 3.70 -7.02 15.36
N ILE A 26 4.35 -6.02 14.77
CA ILE A 26 4.09 -4.60 15.05
C ILE A 26 3.09 -4.08 14.02
N GLU A 27 1.88 -3.80 14.47
CA GLU A 27 0.82 -3.29 13.61
C GLU A 27 1.02 -1.80 13.26
N LYS A 28 0.78 -1.45 12.01
CA LYS A 28 0.77 -0.06 11.56
C LYS A 28 -0.42 0.68 12.20
N LYS A 29 -0.15 1.77 12.91
CA LYS A 29 -1.19 2.72 13.35
C LYS A 29 -1.72 3.50 12.16
N VAL A 30 -3.04 3.50 11.98
CA VAL A 30 -3.73 4.20 10.89
C VAL A 30 -4.91 4.98 11.45
N ARG A 31 -5.21 6.14 10.85
CA ARG A 31 -6.38 6.96 11.21
C ARG A 31 -7.69 6.19 10.99
N LYS A 32 -8.76 6.63 11.66
CA LYS A 32 -10.12 6.10 11.45
C LYS A 32 -10.56 6.34 10.01
N LEU A 33 -11.51 5.54 9.52
CA LEU A 33 -12.00 5.66 8.14
C LEU A 33 -12.68 7.00 7.87
N GLU A 34 -13.37 7.57 8.86
CA GLU A 34 -14.00 8.90 8.79
C GLU A 34 -12.98 10.02 8.55
N ASP A 35 -11.75 9.86 9.05
CA ASP A 35 -10.65 10.83 8.92
C ASP A 35 -9.71 10.54 7.73
N GLN A 36 -10.05 9.56 6.89
CA GLN A 36 -9.28 9.20 5.71
C GLN A 36 -9.85 9.85 4.44
N ASN A 37 -8.98 10.32 3.57
CA ASN A 37 -9.41 10.86 2.28
C ASN A 37 -9.98 9.77 1.37
N GLU A 38 -10.84 10.16 0.42
CA GLU A 38 -11.49 9.22 -0.52
C GLU A 38 -10.50 8.31 -1.27
N TYR A 39 -9.31 8.83 -1.59
CA TYR A 39 -8.28 8.09 -2.34
C TYR A 39 -7.27 7.35 -1.45
N GLU A 40 -7.42 7.39 -0.12
CA GLU A 40 -6.61 6.57 0.79
C GLU A 40 -7.07 5.11 0.74
N SER A 41 -6.12 4.17 0.82
CA SER A 41 -6.39 2.77 0.49
C SER A 41 -7.52 2.14 1.30
N ARG A 42 -7.60 2.35 2.62
CA ARG A 42 -8.66 1.70 3.42
C ARG A 42 -10.04 2.31 3.13
N CYS A 43 -10.12 3.62 2.89
CA CYS A 43 -11.36 4.27 2.47
C CYS A 43 -11.79 3.81 1.07
N LEU A 44 -10.85 3.79 0.13
CA LEU A 44 -11.08 3.43 -1.27
C LEU A 44 -11.54 1.98 -1.45
N TRP A 45 -10.99 1.06 -0.66
CA TRP A 45 -11.28 -0.38 -0.76
C TRP A 45 -12.33 -0.86 0.26
N LYS A 46 -12.99 0.05 0.99
CA LYS A 46 -13.90 -0.30 2.09
C LYS A 46 -14.97 -1.29 1.66
N ASP A 47 -15.62 -1.06 0.52
CA ASP A 47 -16.77 -1.86 0.07
C ASP A 47 -16.32 -3.26 -0.40
N VAL A 48 -15.16 -3.34 -1.05
CA VAL A 48 -14.54 -4.62 -1.45
C VAL A 48 -14.18 -5.43 -0.22
N THR A 49 -13.50 -4.82 0.76
CA THR A 49 -13.11 -5.50 2.00
C THR A 49 -14.32 -5.91 2.85
N PHE A 50 -15.41 -5.14 2.80
CA PHE A 50 -16.67 -5.48 3.45
C PHE A 50 -17.33 -6.71 2.82
N GLY A 51 -17.41 -6.78 1.48
CA GLY A 51 -17.90 -7.96 0.76
C GLY A 51 -17.08 -9.21 1.09
N LEU A 52 -15.76 -9.11 1.04
CA LEU A 52 -14.85 -10.21 1.41
C LEU A 52 -15.04 -10.66 2.87
N LYS A 53 -15.23 -9.73 3.80
CA LYS A 53 -15.47 -10.05 5.21
C LYS A 53 -16.78 -10.81 5.41
N ASN A 54 -17.81 -10.48 4.64
CA ASN A 54 -19.12 -11.14 4.67
C ASN A 54 -19.19 -12.39 3.80
N ARG A 55 -18.06 -12.80 3.17
CA ARG A 55 -17.98 -13.91 2.20
C ARG A 55 -18.89 -13.73 0.98
N ASP A 56 -19.28 -12.49 0.69
CA ASP A 56 -20.02 -12.13 -0.51
C ASP A 56 -19.04 -11.74 -1.62
N VAL A 57 -18.72 -12.72 -2.46
CA VAL A 57 -17.75 -12.58 -3.55
C VAL A 57 -18.33 -11.75 -4.69
N ASP A 58 -19.63 -11.84 -4.93
CA ASP A 58 -20.30 -11.10 -6.00
C ASP A 58 -20.31 -9.61 -5.69
N ALA A 59 -20.70 -9.22 -4.48
CA ALA A 59 -20.65 -7.83 -4.03
C ALA A 59 -19.21 -7.27 -4.04
N ALA A 60 -18.22 -8.05 -3.60
CA ALA A 60 -16.82 -7.63 -3.63
C ALA A 60 -16.32 -7.43 -5.07
N THR A 61 -16.74 -8.29 -6.00
CA THR A 61 -16.36 -8.22 -7.42
C THR A 61 -17.00 -7.01 -8.09
N GLU A 62 -18.28 -6.75 -7.84
CA GLU A 62 -18.97 -5.56 -8.35
C GLU A 62 -18.33 -4.26 -7.84
N ALA A 63 -18.05 -4.19 -6.54
CA ALA A 63 -17.39 -3.04 -5.93
C ALA A 63 -15.99 -2.82 -6.52
N LYS A 64 -15.21 -3.89 -6.73
CA LYS A 64 -13.89 -3.82 -7.40
C LYS A 64 -14.04 -3.34 -8.84
N HIS A 65 -14.98 -3.90 -9.59
CA HIS A 65 -15.20 -3.54 -10.99
C HIS A 65 -15.55 -2.05 -11.12
N ARG A 66 -16.49 -1.55 -10.29
CA ARG A 66 -16.86 -0.13 -10.25
C ARG A 66 -15.66 0.77 -9.95
N LEU A 67 -14.80 0.36 -9.02
CA LEU A 67 -13.60 1.10 -8.65
C LEU A 67 -12.59 1.17 -9.81
N GLU A 68 -12.35 0.05 -10.49
CA GLU A 68 -11.43 -0.06 -11.62
C GLU A 68 -11.93 0.71 -12.85
N GLU A 69 -13.24 0.66 -13.13
CA GLU A 69 -13.85 1.41 -14.23
C GLU A 69 -13.74 2.92 -14.01
N ARG A 70 -13.98 3.39 -12.77
CA ARG A 70 -13.78 4.81 -12.42
C ARG A 70 -12.33 5.24 -12.67
N ARG A 71 -11.35 4.38 -12.34
CA ARG A 71 -9.93 4.65 -12.60
C ARG A 71 -9.63 4.66 -14.10
N ARG A 72 -10.21 3.75 -14.88
CA ARG A 72 -10.05 3.68 -16.34
C ARG A 72 -10.61 4.91 -17.04
N ALA A 73 -11.83 5.32 -16.68
CA ALA A 73 -12.45 6.53 -17.19
C ALA A 73 -11.61 7.78 -16.87
N GLY A 74 -11.12 7.89 -15.63
CA GLY A 74 -10.24 8.99 -15.22
C GLY A 74 -8.90 9.01 -15.98
N ALA A 75 -8.32 7.84 -16.28
CA ALA A 75 -7.11 7.75 -17.10
C ALA A 75 -7.37 8.11 -18.57
N GLY A 76 -8.52 7.69 -19.12
CA GLY A 76 -8.96 8.08 -20.46
C GLY A 76 -9.08 9.59 -20.61
N GLY A 77 -9.76 10.25 -19.66
CA GLY A 77 -9.88 11.71 -19.66
C GLY A 77 -8.56 12.46 -19.48
N ARG A 78 -7.57 11.88 -18.78
CA ARG A 78 -6.22 12.47 -18.68
C ARG A 78 -5.42 12.32 -19.96
N LYS A 79 -5.54 11.18 -20.66
CA LYS A 79 -4.90 10.96 -21.97
C LYS A 79 -5.44 11.93 -23.01
N GLU A 80 -6.75 12.17 -23.01
CA GLU A 80 -7.41 13.13 -23.90
C GLU A 80 -6.97 14.57 -23.63
N LYS A 81 -6.71 14.91 -22.36
CA LYS A 81 -6.23 16.24 -21.93
C LYS A 81 -4.70 16.39 -21.93
N GLU A 82 -3.98 15.39 -22.46
CA GLU A 82 -2.50 15.33 -22.46
C GLU A 82 -1.86 15.64 -21.10
N THR A 83 -2.57 15.33 -20.01
CA THR A 83 -2.12 15.66 -18.65
C THR A 83 -1.37 14.47 -18.09
N GLN A 84 -0.08 14.64 -17.84
CA GLN A 84 0.74 13.63 -17.16
C GLN A 84 0.15 13.33 -15.78
N GLY A 85 0.09 12.06 -15.41
CA GLY A 85 -0.51 11.67 -14.13
C GLY A 85 0.30 12.21 -12.96
N GLU A 86 -0.20 13.25 -12.29
CA GLU A 86 0.46 13.83 -11.12
C GLU A 86 0.48 12.82 -9.96
N THR A 87 1.68 12.50 -9.48
CA THR A 87 1.86 11.73 -8.25
C THR A 87 1.94 12.72 -7.08
N ARG A 88 1.16 12.48 -6.02
CA ARG A 88 0.97 13.47 -4.94
C ARG A 88 2.17 13.64 -4.00
N PHE A 89 3.01 12.63 -3.89
CA PHE A 89 4.07 12.56 -2.88
C PHE A 89 5.44 12.25 -3.47
N PHE A 90 5.50 11.93 -4.76
CA PHE A 90 6.71 11.51 -5.42
C PHE A 90 6.92 12.38 -6.65
N ARG A 91 8.17 12.64 -6.99
CA ARG A 91 8.57 13.28 -8.25
C ARG A 91 9.64 12.45 -8.92
N GLU A 92 9.61 12.44 -10.24
CA GLU A 92 10.66 11.82 -11.05
C GLU A 92 11.89 12.73 -11.02
N ASP A 93 13.05 12.15 -10.68
CA ASP A 93 14.33 12.85 -10.63
C ASP A 93 15.41 11.97 -11.26
N GLY A 94 15.92 12.36 -12.44
CA GLY A 94 17.06 11.72 -13.09
C GLY A 94 16.93 10.21 -13.35
N GLY A 95 15.71 9.68 -13.51
CA GLY A 95 15.44 8.23 -13.67
C GLY A 95 15.14 7.49 -12.35
N GLY A 96 15.05 8.20 -11.23
CA GLY A 96 14.58 7.71 -9.94
C GLY A 96 13.30 8.41 -9.47
N TRP A 97 12.78 7.99 -8.32
CA TRP A 97 11.62 8.62 -7.67
C TRP A 97 12.03 9.19 -6.31
N VAL A 98 11.82 10.49 -6.11
CA VAL A 98 12.09 11.18 -4.85
C VAL A 98 10.77 11.47 -4.14
N CYS A 99 10.69 11.15 -2.85
CA CYS A 99 9.54 11.52 -2.02
C CYS A 99 9.68 12.96 -1.55
N ASP A 100 8.66 13.79 -1.76
CA ASP A 100 8.70 15.22 -1.45
C ASP A 100 8.67 15.51 0.05
N GLU A 101 8.01 14.65 0.82
CA GLU A 101 7.99 14.69 2.28
C GLU A 101 8.46 13.35 2.85
N PRO A 102 9.78 13.08 2.87
CA PRO A 102 10.27 11.87 3.48
C PRO A 102 9.96 11.93 4.98
N PHE A 103 9.48 10.82 5.53
CA PHE A 103 9.11 10.71 6.95
C PHE A 103 10.25 11.16 7.90
N LEU A 104 11.50 11.06 7.46
CA LEU A 104 12.70 11.56 8.16
C LEU A 104 12.63 13.07 8.48
N ASN A 105 12.08 13.88 7.57
CA ASN A 105 11.96 15.33 7.77
C ASN A 105 10.89 15.69 8.82
N ARG A 106 9.92 14.81 9.07
CA ARG A 106 8.89 15.03 10.10
C ARG A 106 9.41 14.81 11.53
N LEU A 107 10.45 13.99 11.70
CA LEU A 107 11.08 13.77 13.02
C LEU A 107 11.92 14.98 13.46
N GLY A 108 12.47 15.76 12.52
CA GLY A 108 13.25 16.96 12.82
C GLY A 108 12.41 18.18 13.20
N ALA A 109 11.19 18.29 12.68
CA ALA A 109 10.29 19.42 12.93
C ALA A 109 9.55 19.35 14.28
N ALA A 110 9.49 18.19 14.93
CA ALA A 110 8.85 18.00 16.24
C ALA A 110 9.72 18.42 17.44
N ARG A 111 10.85 19.09 17.19
CA ARG A 111 11.78 19.61 18.20
C ARG A 111 11.92 21.14 18.08
N GLN A 112 10.83 21.90 18.16
CA GLN A 112 10.84 23.34 18.47
C GLN A 112 9.60 23.68 19.29
#